data_AF-A0A5E4KE39-F1
#
_entry.id   AF-A0A5E4KE39-F1
#
_cell.length_a   1.000
_cell.length_b   1.000
_cell.length_c   1.000
_cell.angle_alpha   90.00
_cell.angle_beta   90.00
_cell.angle_gamma   90.00
#
_symmetry.space_group_name_H-M   'P 1'
#
loop_
_entity.id
_entity.type
_entity.pdbx_description
1 polymer ?
#
loop_
_entity_poly.entity_id
_entity_poly.type
_entity_poly.pdbx_seq_one_letter_code
_entity_poly.pdbx_strand_id
1 'polypeptide(L)'
;MIRDMGKTEKMVILFILLLSSNLFLNNVRSEEDNFLAPSQNSSQLSGSSFTKIYIDGMSANSSGFKILLRPYERRIAEGQFNPSIVDVKFGILNNKDVIFTDTLEQVTLYRPAELSGGWKTALKEGTNYTAFAQVFMYENGKQPTYISTSYSDFTSVNDAKITNVHADGLGSSITVESISMVPLDARVSFALKQNDKILEEKEIDAPVITSNDADKTIEVLWDRNLDNGKYIVETKIVGKKNEIIDRYDKVFEVKRTVVNTSVTAESTTDVKKMPGFQGIEIIALILALSLRRRLR
;
A
#
# COMPACT_ATOMS: atom_id res chain seq x y z
N MET A 1 -11.69 -17.29 -12.80
CA MET A 1 -12.94 -17.67 -12.10
C MET A 1 -14.20 -17.08 -12.76
N ILE A 2 -14.24 -16.95 -14.11
CA ILE A 2 -15.42 -16.48 -14.90
C ILE A 2 -15.74 -17.49 -16.02
N ARG A 3 -15.14 -18.68 -15.96
CA ARG A 3 -15.35 -19.70 -16.99
C ARG A 3 -16.59 -20.57 -16.73
N ASP A 4 -17.28 -20.35 -15.62
CA ASP A 4 -18.38 -21.21 -15.17
C ASP A 4 -19.60 -20.43 -14.63
N MET A 5 -19.90 -19.27 -15.22
CA MET A 5 -21.15 -18.56 -14.92
C MET A 5 -22.23 -18.94 -15.94
N GLY A 6 -23.35 -19.42 -15.40
CA GLY A 6 -24.51 -19.89 -16.15
C GLY A 6 -25.17 -18.78 -16.97
N LYS A 7 -25.88 -19.20 -18.04
CA LYS A 7 -26.51 -18.35 -19.06
C LYS A 7 -27.45 -17.28 -18.47
N THR A 8 -27.98 -17.50 -17.27
CA THR A 8 -28.88 -16.61 -16.54
C THR A 8 -28.16 -15.40 -15.93
N GLU A 9 -26.95 -15.55 -15.41
CA GLU A 9 -26.21 -14.44 -14.76
C GLU A 9 -25.64 -13.46 -15.79
N LYS A 10 -25.26 -13.97 -16.97
CA LYS A 10 -24.89 -13.12 -18.12
C LYS A 10 -26.08 -12.31 -18.63
N MET A 11 -27.30 -12.83 -18.49
CA MET A 11 -28.52 -12.14 -18.93
C MET A 11 -28.90 -10.99 -17.98
N VAL A 12 -28.66 -11.14 -16.67
CA VAL A 12 -28.92 -10.08 -15.67
C VAL A 12 -27.99 -8.88 -15.87
N ILE A 13 -26.72 -9.12 -16.17
CA ILE A 13 -25.75 -8.03 -16.42
C ILE A 13 -26.08 -7.28 -17.74
N LEU A 14 -26.55 -8.00 -18.77
CA LEU A 14 -26.97 -7.38 -20.03
C LEU A 14 -28.29 -6.60 -19.87
N PHE A 15 -29.20 -7.03 -18.99
CA PHE A 15 -30.47 -6.35 -18.72
C PHE A 15 -30.27 -5.03 -17.97
N ILE A 16 -29.29 -4.97 -17.05
CA ILE A 16 -28.94 -3.74 -16.31
C ILE A 16 -28.34 -2.68 -17.26
N LEU A 17 -27.65 -3.09 -18.32
CA LEU A 17 -27.06 -2.16 -19.31
C LEU A 17 -28.09 -1.62 -20.32
N LEU A 18 -29.22 -2.29 -20.56
CA LEU A 18 -30.23 -1.88 -21.55
C LEU A 18 -31.33 -0.97 -20.99
N LEU A 19 -31.58 -0.96 -19.67
CA LEU A 19 -32.60 -0.09 -19.07
C LEU A 19 -32.20 1.39 -18.96
N SER A 20 -30.92 1.72 -19.14
CA SER A 20 -30.42 3.10 -19.03
C SER A 20 -30.64 3.96 -20.28
N SER A 21 -31.10 3.39 -21.40
CA SER A 21 -31.20 4.09 -22.69
C SER A 21 -32.61 4.49 -23.14
N ASN A 22 -33.68 4.07 -22.46
CA ASN A 22 -35.08 4.29 -22.92
C ASN A 22 -35.89 5.34 -22.14
N LEU A 23 -35.30 6.11 -21.23
CA LEU A 23 -36.03 7.10 -20.42
C LEU A 23 -35.99 8.54 -20.96
N PHE A 24 -35.44 8.77 -22.16
CA PHE A 24 -35.44 10.08 -22.82
C PHE A 24 -36.19 10.01 -24.14
N LEU A 25 -37.52 10.23 -24.10
CA LEU A 25 -38.35 10.82 -25.16
C LEU A 25 -39.81 10.61 -24.77
N ASN A 26 -40.45 11.65 -24.23
CA ASN A 26 -41.86 12.02 -24.46
C ASN A 26 -42.29 13.08 -23.45
N ASN A 27 -42.39 14.34 -23.90
CA ASN A 27 -43.53 15.22 -23.56
C ASN A 27 -43.39 16.58 -24.25
N VAL A 28 -44.10 16.75 -25.37
CA VAL A 28 -44.54 18.05 -25.86
C VAL A 28 -45.98 17.88 -26.36
N ARG A 29 -46.94 18.48 -25.66
CA ARG A 29 -48.26 18.81 -26.22
C ARG A 29 -48.82 20.02 -25.47
N SER A 30 -49.15 21.06 -26.23
CA SER A 30 -49.77 22.31 -25.78
C SER A 30 -51.29 22.17 -25.69
N GLU A 31 -51.91 22.89 -24.75
CA GLU A 31 -53.26 23.42 -24.91
C GLU A 31 -53.45 24.64 -23.98
N GLU A 32 -53.72 25.79 -24.58
CA GLU A 32 -54.32 26.96 -23.96
C GLU A 32 -55.85 26.86 -24.14
N ASP A 33 -56.65 27.04 -23.08
CA ASP A 33 -57.70 28.06 -23.03
C ASP A 33 -58.47 28.05 -21.68
N ASN A 34 -58.33 29.18 -20.97
CA ASN A 34 -59.37 30.00 -20.32
C ASN A 34 -60.34 29.51 -19.21
N PHE A 35 -60.22 30.24 -18.08
CA PHE A 35 -61.26 30.86 -17.23
C PHE A 35 -61.65 30.29 -15.85
N LEU A 36 -61.60 31.22 -14.87
CA LEU A 36 -62.19 31.29 -13.51
C LEU A 36 -61.41 30.71 -12.31
N ALA A 37 -60.82 31.62 -11.51
CA ALA A 37 -60.57 31.45 -10.08
C ALA A 37 -61.85 31.87 -9.29
N PRO A 38 -61.99 31.65 -7.96
CA PRO A 38 -60.99 31.21 -6.97
C PRO A 38 -61.47 30.16 -5.96
N SER A 39 -60.55 29.57 -5.16
CA SER A 39 -60.74 29.27 -3.72
C SER A 39 -59.80 28.15 -3.21
N GLN A 40 -58.92 28.54 -2.29
CA GLN A 40 -58.49 27.79 -1.08
C GLN A 40 -57.57 26.58 -1.25
N ASN A 41 -56.40 26.72 -0.64
CA ASN A 41 -55.55 25.67 -0.07
C ASN A 41 -54.99 24.61 -1.03
N SER A 42 -53.98 24.99 -1.80
CA SER A 42 -52.96 24.03 -2.24
C SER A 42 -51.80 24.05 -1.25
N SER A 43 -51.71 22.99 -0.45
CA SER A 43 -50.47 22.53 0.17
C SER A 43 -49.35 22.57 -0.87
N GLN A 44 -48.48 23.56 -0.74
CA GLN A 44 -47.31 23.69 -1.60
C GLN A 44 -46.42 22.46 -1.43
N LEU A 45 -46.21 21.81 -2.58
CA LEU A 45 -45.12 20.93 -2.96
C LEU A 45 -44.11 20.62 -1.85
N SER A 46 -44.11 19.35 -1.44
CA SER A 46 -42.93 18.70 -0.88
C SER A 46 -41.81 18.78 -1.92
N GLY A 47 -40.95 19.80 -1.77
CA GLY A 47 -39.75 19.95 -2.56
C GLY A 47 -38.85 18.75 -2.30
N SER A 48 -38.70 17.89 -3.30
CA SER A 48 -37.65 16.88 -3.35
C SER A 48 -36.31 17.59 -3.15
N SER A 49 -35.76 17.51 -1.94
CA SER A 49 -34.43 18.03 -1.66
C SER A 49 -33.44 17.02 -2.23
N PHE A 50 -32.95 17.27 -3.45
CA PHE A 50 -31.86 16.48 -4.02
C PHE A 50 -30.59 16.74 -3.23
N THR A 51 -30.20 15.81 -2.35
CA THR A 51 -28.83 15.78 -1.82
C THR A 51 -27.94 15.29 -2.95
N LYS A 52 -27.08 16.17 -3.49
CA LYS A 52 -26.12 15.81 -4.54
C LYS A 52 -24.74 15.66 -3.93
N ILE A 53 -24.02 14.61 -4.29
CA ILE A 53 -22.58 14.49 -4.04
C ILE A 53 -21.89 14.66 -5.38
N TYR A 54 -20.85 15.50 -5.41
CA TYR A 54 -20.02 15.70 -6.59
C TYR A 54 -18.71 14.93 -6.43
N ILE A 55 -18.21 14.40 -7.53
CA ILE A 55 -16.85 13.89 -7.64
C ILE A 55 -16.01 14.98 -8.30
N ASP A 56 -15.06 15.52 -7.56
CA ASP A 56 -14.22 16.64 -8.00
C ASP A 56 -12.97 16.16 -8.74
N GLY A 57 -12.53 14.94 -8.43
CA GLY A 57 -11.38 14.33 -9.07
C GLY A 57 -11.15 12.91 -8.57
N MET A 58 -10.45 12.12 -9.37
CA MET A 58 -9.95 10.80 -9.01
C MET A 58 -8.56 10.62 -9.59
N SER A 59 -7.68 9.97 -8.85
CA SER A 59 -6.37 9.52 -9.32
C SER A 59 -6.08 8.11 -8.82
N ALA A 60 -5.23 7.40 -9.54
CA ALA A 60 -4.78 6.06 -9.20
C ALA A 60 -3.31 5.86 -9.58
N ASN A 61 -2.65 4.93 -8.89
CA ASN A 61 -1.28 4.52 -9.14
C ASN A 61 -1.10 3.04 -8.77
N SER A 62 0.13 2.54 -8.70
CA SER A 62 0.40 1.13 -8.38
C SER A 62 0.04 0.70 -6.96
N SER A 63 -0.31 1.60 -6.03
CA SER A 63 -0.62 1.27 -4.64
C SER A 63 -2.07 1.45 -4.26
N GLY A 64 -2.78 2.38 -4.89
CA GLY A 64 -4.16 2.67 -4.55
C GLY A 64 -4.82 3.70 -5.45
N PHE A 65 -6.00 4.14 -5.01
CA PHE A 65 -6.69 5.30 -5.56
C PHE A 65 -6.91 6.38 -4.52
N LYS A 66 -7.21 7.57 -5.03
CA LYS A 66 -7.74 8.71 -4.30
C LYS A 66 -8.94 9.26 -5.05
N ILE A 67 -9.98 9.67 -4.33
CA ILE A 67 -11.16 10.33 -4.87
C ILE A 67 -11.52 11.53 -4.00
N LEU A 68 -11.79 12.68 -4.62
CA LEU A 68 -12.25 13.87 -3.94
C LEU A 68 -13.77 13.98 -4.08
N LEU A 69 -14.48 13.89 -2.96
CA LEU A 69 -15.92 14.02 -2.90
C LEU A 69 -16.31 15.33 -2.24
N ARG A 70 -17.32 16.00 -2.79
CA ARG A 70 -17.89 17.22 -2.23
C ARG A 70 -19.40 17.07 -2.03
N PRO A 71 -19.89 17.11 -0.78
CA PRO A 71 -21.33 17.16 -0.54
C PRO A 71 -21.88 18.51 -1.03
N TYR A 72 -23.06 18.50 -1.63
CA TYR A 72 -23.81 19.72 -1.91
C TYR A 72 -24.23 20.35 -0.58
N GLU A 73 -23.98 21.64 -0.41
CA GLU A 73 -24.38 22.38 0.77
C GLU A 73 -25.90 22.39 0.92
N ARG A 74 -26.43 21.55 1.82
CA ARG A 74 -27.80 21.67 2.28
C ARG A 74 -27.81 22.75 3.38
N ARG A 75 -28.00 24.01 3.00
CA ARG A 75 -28.46 25.01 3.97
C ARG A 75 -29.90 24.67 4.32
N ILE A 76 -30.10 23.92 5.40
CA ILE A 76 -31.41 23.87 6.03
C ILE A 76 -31.64 25.27 6.64
N ALA A 77 -32.86 25.80 6.54
CA ALA A 77 -33.25 26.96 7.33
C ALA A 77 -32.82 26.69 8.79
N GLU A 78 -32.15 27.66 9.43
CA GLU A 78 -31.57 27.56 10.79
C GLU A 78 -30.17 26.91 10.93
N GLY A 79 -29.35 26.87 9.87
CA GLY A 79 -27.90 26.64 10.02
C GLY A 79 -27.50 25.21 10.40
N GLN A 80 -28.42 24.25 10.30
CA GLN A 80 -28.13 22.83 10.48
C GLN A 80 -27.56 22.23 9.18
N PHE A 81 -26.40 21.60 9.28
CA PHE A 81 -25.74 20.88 8.20
C PHE A 81 -26.28 19.44 8.16
N ASN A 82 -26.67 18.94 6.98
CA ASN A 82 -27.08 17.53 6.84
C ASN A 82 -25.89 16.70 6.32
N PRO A 83 -25.25 15.86 7.15
CA PRO A 83 -24.21 14.96 6.66
C PRO A 83 -24.81 13.96 5.65
N SER A 84 -24.03 13.63 4.63
CA SER A 84 -24.37 12.55 3.69
C SER A 84 -23.57 11.30 4.06
N ILE A 85 -24.19 10.13 4.01
CA ILE A 85 -23.49 8.85 4.21
C ILE A 85 -23.34 8.20 2.85
N VAL A 86 -22.12 7.74 2.52
CA VAL A 86 -21.81 7.15 1.21
C VAL A 86 -21.09 5.82 1.34
N ASP A 87 -21.32 4.95 0.37
CA ASP A 87 -20.40 3.86 0.06
C ASP A 87 -19.60 4.23 -1.19
N VAL A 88 -18.32 3.90 -1.19
CA VAL A 88 -17.45 4.04 -2.37
C VAL A 88 -16.93 2.67 -2.75
N LYS A 89 -17.53 2.06 -3.77
CA LYS A 89 -17.04 0.82 -4.37
C LYS A 89 -15.97 1.16 -5.39
N PHE A 90 -14.77 0.65 -5.21
CA PHE A 90 -13.64 0.92 -6.08
C PHE A 90 -13.02 -0.36 -6.59
N GLY A 91 -12.21 -0.26 -7.64
CA GLY A 91 -11.57 -1.42 -8.23
C GLY A 91 -10.68 -1.10 -9.40
N ILE A 92 -10.13 -2.16 -9.99
CA ILE A 92 -9.21 -2.07 -11.12
C ILE A 92 -9.74 -2.93 -12.26
N LEU A 93 -9.72 -2.36 -13.45
CA LEU A 93 -9.97 -3.04 -14.72
C LEU A 93 -8.64 -3.31 -15.42
N ASN A 94 -8.51 -4.52 -15.96
CA ASN A 94 -7.53 -4.85 -16.98
C ASN A 94 -8.28 -5.05 -18.30
N ASN A 95 -8.16 -4.08 -19.20
CA ASN A 95 -9.02 -3.98 -20.39
C ASN A 95 -10.51 -3.91 -20.01
N LYS A 96 -11.24 -5.03 -20.16
CA LYS A 96 -12.67 -5.14 -19.85
C LYS A 96 -12.95 -5.98 -18.62
N ASP A 97 -11.94 -6.62 -18.05
CA ASP A 97 -12.09 -7.54 -16.94
C ASP A 97 -11.81 -6.82 -15.62
N VAL A 98 -12.74 -6.96 -14.68
CA VAL A 98 -12.54 -6.50 -13.30
C VAL A 98 -11.61 -7.50 -12.60
N ILE A 99 -10.43 -7.03 -12.19
CA ILE A 99 -9.42 -7.86 -11.53
C ILE A 99 -9.38 -7.69 -10.01
N PHE A 100 -9.97 -6.61 -9.50
CA PHE A 100 -10.07 -6.32 -8.08
C PHE A 100 -11.22 -5.35 -7.81
N THR A 101 -11.91 -5.55 -6.69
CA THR A 101 -12.88 -4.60 -6.14
C THR A 101 -12.85 -4.62 -4.62
N ASP A 102 -13.13 -3.47 -4.01
CA ASP A 102 -13.35 -3.32 -2.58
C ASP A 102 -14.27 -2.12 -2.33
N THR A 103 -14.75 -1.93 -1.10
CA THR A 103 -15.72 -0.89 -0.76
C THR A 103 -15.32 -0.16 0.51
N LEU A 104 -15.34 1.17 0.48
CA LEU A 104 -15.37 2.00 1.67
C LEU A 104 -16.83 2.18 2.09
N GLU A 105 -17.25 1.52 3.16
CA GLU A 105 -18.65 1.54 3.60
C GLU A 105 -18.94 2.68 4.58
N GLN A 106 -20.14 3.25 4.47
CA GLN A 106 -20.75 4.19 5.41
C GLN A 106 -19.87 5.40 5.76
N VAL A 107 -19.17 5.94 4.77
CA VAL A 107 -18.33 7.13 4.94
C VAL A 107 -19.22 8.35 5.11
N THR A 108 -19.09 9.04 6.25
CA THR A 108 -19.85 10.26 6.55
C THR A 108 -19.16 11.49 5.96
N LEU A 109 -19.86 12.21 5.09
CA LEU A 109 -19.44 13.44 4.42
C LEU A 109 -20.20 14.64 4.99
N TYR A 110 -19.49 15.54 5.66
CA TYR A 110 -20.01 16.84 6.10
C TYR A 110 -19.26 18.04 5.52
N ARG A 111 -18.23 17.78 4.73
CA ARG A 111 -17.37 18.75 4.02
C ARG A 111 -16.67 18.02 2.87
N PRO A 112 -16.03 18.72 1.94
CA PRO A 112 -15.18 18.06 0.96
C PRO A 112 -14.17 17.13 1.63
N ALA A 113 -14.03 15.91 1.10
CA ALA A 113 -13.18 14.87 1.64
C ALA A 113 -12.46 14.12 0.52
N GLU A 114 -11.15 13.96 0.71
CA GLU A 114 -10.35 12.99 -0.04
C GLU A 114 -10.52 11.63 0.64
N LEU A 115 -11.00 10.65 -0.12
CA LEU A 115 -11.06 9.25 0.29
C LEU A 115 -10.03 8.47 -0.50
N SER A 116 -9.44 7.46 0.12
CA SER A 116 -8.42 6.63 -0.51
C SER A 116 -8.56 5.18 -0.09
N GLY A 117 -8.12 4.27 -0.96
CA GLY A 117 -8.03 2.85 -0.64
C GLY A 117 -6.87 2.20 -1.37
N GLY A 118 -6.26 1.23 -0.70
CA GLY A 118 -5.14 0.45 -1.23
C GLY A 118 -5.61 -0.74 -2.05
N TRP A 119 -4.81 -1.12 -3.02
CA TRP A 119 -5.00 -2.34 -3.78
C TRP A 119 -4.65 -3.57 -2.94
N LYS A 120 -5.45 -4.63 -3.04
CA LYS A 120 -5.20 -5.92 -2.36
C LYS A 120 -4.94 -7.05 -3.33
N THR A 121 -4.56 -6.72 -4.56
CA THR A 121 -4.16 -7.67 -5.60
C THR A 121 -2.81 -7.27 -6.19
N ALA A 122 -1.98 -8.25 -6.53
CA ALA A 122 -0.71 -7.99 -7.20
C ALA A 122 -0.95 -7.49 -8.64
N LEU A 123 -0.14 -6.51 -9.05
CA LEU A 123 -0.18 -5.92 -10.39
C LEU A 123 1.02 -6.36 -11.22
N LYS A 124 0.88 -6.32 -12.54
CA LYS A 124 1.94 -6.70 -13.47
C LYS A 124 2.65 -5.47 -13.99
N GLU A 125 3.96 -5.37 -13.73
CA GLU A 125 4.85 -4.29 -14.21
C GLU A 125 4.58 -3.86 -15.66
N GLY A 126 4.51 -2.54 -15.87
CA GLY A 126 4.32 -1.93 -17.19
C GLY A 126 2.93 -2.14 -17.81
N THR A 127 1.96 -2.68 -17.07
CA THR A 127 0.60 -2.88 -17.57
C THR A 127 -0.23 -1.62 -17.35
N ASN A 128 -1.01 -1.24 -18.37
CA ASN A 128 -1.99 -0.15 -18.26
C ASN A 128 -3.28 -0.69 -17.66
N TYR A 129 -3.71 -0.07 -16.56
CA TYR A 129 -4.94 -0.39 -15.86
C TYR A 129 -5.85 0.83 -15.82
N THR A 130 -7.16 0.57 -15.66
CA THR A 130 -8.15 1.61 -15.39
C THR A 130 -8.72 1.38 -14.01
N ALA A 131 -8.45 2.30 -13.07
CA ALA A 131 -9.14 2.32 -11.80
C ALA A 131 -10.54 2.91 -11.97
N PHE A 132 -11.48 2.46 -11.16
CA PHE A 132 -12.82 3.04 -11.08
C PHE A 132 -13.26 3.22 -9.62
N ALA A 133 -14.12 4.20 -9.39
CA ALA A 133 -14.78 4.42 -8.11
C ALA A 133 -16.26 4.79 -8.33
N GLN A 134 -17.15 3.97 -7.83
CA GLN A 134 -18.61 4.14 -7.86
C GLN A 134 -19.07 4.66 -6.50
N VAL A 135 -19.79 5.77 -6.51
CA VAL A 135 -20.31 6.39 -5.29
C VAL A 135 -21.79 6.07 -5.14
N PHE A 136 -22.17 5.53 -3.99
CA PHE A 136 -23.54 5.29 -3.59
C PHE A 136 -23.86 6.14 -2.37
N MET A 137 -25.05 6.72 -2.29
CA MET A 137 -25.47 7.56 -1.17
C MET A 137 -26.66 6.96 -0.44
N TYR A 138 -26.63 6.97 0.89
CA TYR A 138 -27.79 6.65 1.71
C TYR A 138 -28.67 7.89 1.89
N GLU A 139 -29.95 7.73 1.62
CA GLU A 139 -30.99 8.68 2.03
C GLU A 139 -31.81 8.03 3.15
N ASN A 140 -32.14 8.80 4.20
CA ASN A 140 -32.90 8.38 5.38
C ASN A 140 -33.76 7.11 5.22
N GLY A 141 -33.25 5.96 5.68
CA GLY A 141 -33.97 4.69 5.72
C GLY A 141 -34.19 3.99 4.37
N LYS A 142 -33.62 4.51 3.28
CA LYS A 142 -33.67 3.93 1.94
C LYS A 142 -32.39 3.15 1.62
N GLN A 143 -32.48 2.30 0.61
CA GLN A 143 -31.33 1.62 0.02
C GLN A 143 -30.35 2.63 -0.61
N PRO A 144 -29.05 2.32 -0.68
CA PRO A 144 -28.06 3.19 -1.31
C PRO A 144 -28.43 3.48 -2.76
N THR A 145 -28.43 4.75 -3.14
CA THR A 145 -28.67 5.19 -4.51
C THR A 145 -27.35 5.44 -5.22
N TYR A 146 -27.16 4.83 -6.38
CA TYR A 146 -26.00 5.10 -7.24
C TYR A 146 -25.99 6.57 -7.69
N ILE A 147 -24.85 7.24 -7.52
CA ILE A 147 -24.67 8.64 -7.87
C ILE A 147 -23.88 8.78 -9.16
N SER A 148 -22.65 8.26 -9.18
CA SER A 148 -21.74 8.42 -10.31
C SER A 148 -20.58 7.42 -10.22
N THR A 149 -19.88 7.24 -11.34
CA THR A 149 -18.62 6.51 -11.43
C THR A 149 -17.55 7.46 -11.97
N SER A 150 -16.38 7.44 -11.34
CA SER A 150 -15.17 8.08 -11.86
C SER A 150 -14.16 7.03 -12.27
N TYR A 151 -13.29 7.39 -13.22
CA TYR A 151 -12.26 6.53 -13.78
C TYR A 151 -10.92 7.25 -13.78
N SER A 152 -9.83 6.49 -13.62
CA SER A 152 -8.46 6.99 -13.74
C SER A 152 -7.56 5.91 -14.31
N ASP A 153 -6.90 6.21 -15.43
CA ASP A 153 -5.92 5.31 -16.03
C ASP A 153 -4.55 5.48 -15.37
N PHE A 154 -3.83 4.38 -15.19
CA PHE A 154 -2.46 4.39 -14.71
C PHE A 154 -1.65 3.22 -15.30
N THR A 155 -0.35 3.43 -15.47
CA THR A 155 0.60 2.35 -15.76
C THR A 155 1.17 1.87 -14.44
N SER A 156 1.08 0.58 -14.16
CA SER A 156 1.67 0.03 -12.94
C SER A 156 3.19 -0.03 -13.05
N VAL A 157 3.86 0.54 -12.06
CA VAL A 157 5.31 0.57 -11.91
C VAL A 157 5.68 0.02 -10.53
N ASN A 158 6.72 -0.79 -10.46
CA ASN A 158 7.34 -1.24 -9.22
C ASN A 158 8.04 -0.07 -8.53
N ASP A 159 7.92 -0.02 -7.22
CA ASP A 159 8.49 1.09 -6.46
C ASP A 159 8.73 0.63 -5.03
N ALA A 160 9.81 1.12 -4.44
CA ALA A 160 10.27 0.72 -3.12
C ALA A 160 11.14 1.81 -2.50
N LYS A 161 11.29 1.73 -1.19
CA LYS A 161 12.03 2.71 -0.41
C LYS A 161 12.97 2.03 0.58
N ILE A 162 14.14 2.64 0.76
CA ILE A 162 15.05 2.34 1.85
C ILE A 162 14.59 3.11 3.10
N THR A 163 14.14 2.40 4.12
CA THR A 163 13.63 3.00 5.36
C THR A 163 14.70 3.11 6.45
N ASN A 164 15.69 2.22 6.42
CA ASN A 164 16.78 2.20 7.37
C ASN A 164 18.08 1.69 6.73
N VAL A 165 19.21 2.19 7.22
CA VAL A 165 20.56 1.75 6.82
C VAL A 165 21.44 1.62 8.06
N HIS A 166 22.00 0.44 8.28
CA HIS A 166 23.06 0.18 9.25
C HIS A 166 24.38 -0.14 8.54
N ALA A 167 25.50 0.28 9.12
CA ALA A 167 26.82 0.04 8.56
C ALA A 167 27.87 0.13 9.65
N ASP A 168 28.83 -0.78 9.62
CA ASP A 168 29.95 -0.85 10.53
C ASP A 168 31.21 -1.42 9.85
N GLY A 169 32.23 -1.73 10.65
CA GLY A 169 33.49 -2.27 10.15
C GLY A 169 33.43 -3.70 9.63
N LEU A 170 32.30 -4.40 9.79
CA LEU A 170 32.09 -5.78 9.35
C LEU A 170 31.16 -5.86 8.15
N GLY A 171 30.17 -4.98 8.06
CA GLY A 171 29.18 -5.03 6.99
C GLY A 171 28.22 -3.84 6.95
N SER A 172 27.14 -4.03 6.20
CA SER A 172 26.03 -3.09 6.11
C SER A 172 24.73 -3.84 5.94
N SER A 173 23.64 -3.25 6.42
CA SER A 173 22.30 -3.72 6.16
C SER A 173 21.37 -2.57 5.81
N ILE A 174 20.35 -2.88 5.04
CA ILE A 174 19.25 -1.96 4.77
C ILE A 174 17.92 -2.62 5.04
N THR A 175 16.92 -1.81 5.35
CA THR A 175 15.51 -2.22 5.37
C THR A 175 14.80 -1.65 4.15
N VAL A 176 14.15 -2.52 3.39
CA VAL A 176 13.42 -2.22 2.15
C VAL A 176 11.93 -2.40 2.39
N GLU A 177 11.16 -1.38 2.04
CA GLU A 177 9.69 -1.37 2.03
C GLU A 177 9.22 -1.19 0.58
N SER A 178 8.31 -2.04 0.11
CA SER A 178 7.66 -1.82 -1.19
C SER A 178 6.51 -0.83 -1.04
N ILE A 179 6.36 0.10 -1.99
CA ILE A 179 5.27 1.08 -1.99
C ILE A 179 4.32 0.88 -3.17
N SER A 180 4.42 -0.27 -3.83
CA SER A 180 3.64 -0.66 -5.01
C SER A 180 3.08 -2.07 -4.85
N MET A 181 1.92 -2.35 -5.45
CA MET A 181 1.40 -3.71 -5.58
C MET A 181 2.00 -4.47 -6.77
N VAL A 182 2.90 -3.87 -7.54
CA VAL A 182 3.78 -4.63 -8.43
C VAL A 182 4.87 -5.29 -7.58
N PRO A 183 5.06 -6.61 -7.64
CA PRO A 183 6.13 -7.27 -6.90
C PRO A 183 7.49 -6.65 -7.21
N LEU A 184 8.25 -6.32 -6.16
CA LEU A 184 9.57 -5.73 -6.30
C LEU A 184 10.49 -6.70 -7.05
N ASP A 185 11.11 -6.17 -8.09
CA ASP A 185 11.95 -6.91 -9.02
C ASP A 185 13.16 -6.03 -9.33
N ALA A 186 14.10 -6.04 -8.39
CA ALA A 186 15.21 -5.11 -8.30
C ALA A 186 16.43 -5.80 -7.68
N ARG A 187 17.59 -5.14 -7.77
CA ARG A 187 18.80 -5.47 -7.02
C ARG A 187 19.11 -4.36 -6.04
N VAL A 188 19.82 -4.69 -4.98
CA VAL A 188 20.37 -3.73 -4.03
C VAL A 188 21.87 -3.71 -4.20
N SER A 189 22.41 -2.53 -4.54
CA SER A 189 23.85 -2.28 -4.60
C SER A 189 24.30 -1.58 -3.32
N PHE A 190 25.41 -2.04 -2.75
CA PHE A 190 26.13 -1.44 -1.65
C PHE A 190 27.53 -1.08 -2.14
N ALA A 191 27.87 0.20 -2.15
CA ALA A 191 29.20 0.69 -2.50
C ALA A 191 29.87 1.31 -1.26
N LEU A 192 30.91 0.66 -0.76
CA LEU A 192 31.75 1.15 0.32
C LEU A 192 32.81 2.10 -0.22
N LYS A 193 32.90 3.30 0.34
CA LYS A 193 33.81 4.35 -0.10
C LYS A 193 34.63 4.91 1.06
N GLN A 194 35.86 5.30 0.76
CA GLN A 194 36.72 6.08 1.65
C GLN A 194 37.48 7.12 0.82
N ASN A 195 37.44 8.40 1.23
CA ASN A 195 38.05 9.50 0.49
C ASN A 195 37.66 9.49 -1.00
N ASP A 196 36.36 9.32 -1.28
CA ASP A 196 35.75 9.24 -2.62
C ASP A 196 36.21 8.08 -3.52
N LYS A 197 37.05 7.17 -3.01
CA LYS A 197 37.42 5.94 -3.70
C LYS A 197 36.50 4.80 -3.29
N ILE A 198 35.93 4.09 -4.26
CA ILE A 198 35.22 2.82 -4.03
C ILE A 198 36.25 1.78 -3.59
N LEU A 199 36.05 1.24 -2.39
CA LEU A 199 36.87 0.17 -1.84
C LEU A 199 36.28 -1.20 -2.20
N GLU A 200 34.96 -1.31 -2.13
CA GLU A 200 34.22 -2.56 -2.33
C GLU A 200 32.81 -2.26 -2.82
N GLU A 201 32.28 -3.14 -3.66
CA GLU A 201 30.88 -3.09 -4.12
C GLU A 201 30.26 -4.49 -4.03
N LYS A 202 29.04 -4.56 -3.52
CA LYS A 202 28.24 -5.78 -3.43
C LYS A 202 26.87 -5.54 -4.04
N GLU A 203 26.39 -6.51 -4.79
CA GLU A 203 25.02 -6.52 -5.30
C GLU A 203 24.30 -7.79 -4.85
N ILE A 204 23.06 -7.63 -4.38
CA ILE A 204 22.18 -8.73 -3.97
C ILE A 204 20.80 -8.50 -4.56
N ASP A 205 20.11 -9.57 -4.97
CA ASP A 205 18.72 -9.47 -5.39
C ASP A 205 17.83 -8.95 -4.25
N ALA A 206 16.96 -8.00 -4.56
CA ALA A 206 15.96 -7.52 -3.61
C ALA A 206 14.91 -8.63 -3.34
N PRO A 207 14.33 -8.67 -2.13
CA PRO A 207 13.25 -9.59 -1.85
C PRO A 207 12.03 -9.25 -2.70
N VAL A 208 11.32 -10.29 -3.13
CA VAL A 208 10.06 -10.12 -3.88
C VAL A 208 8.95 -9.76 -2.89
N ILE A 209 8.62 -8.48 -2.79
CA ILE A 209 7.60 -7.93 -1.88
C ILE A 209 6.71 -6.89 -2.58
N THR A 210 5.47 -6.76 -2.10
CA THR A 210 4.48 -5.75 -2.47
C THR A 210 4.18 -4.83 -1.29
N SER A 211 3.44 -3.74 -1.51
CA SER A 211 3.10 -2.78 -0.44
C SER A 211 2.24 -3.34 0.69
N ASN A 212 1.68 -4.54 0.54
CA ASN A 212 0.95 -5.22 1.61
C ASN A 212 1.82 -6.18 2.42
N ASP A 213 3.06 -6.41 2.01
CA ASP A 213 4.01 -7.25 2.73
C ASP A 213 4.76 -6.42 3.77
N ALA A 214 5.24 -7.11 4.82
CA ALA A 214 6.16 -6.49 5.77
C ALA A 214 7.49 -6.15 5.08
N ASP A 215 8.14 -5.09 5.59
CA ASP A 215 9.49 -4.72 5.18
C ASP A 215 10.49 -5.87 5.39
N LYS A 216 11.61 -5.77 4.68
CA LYS A 216 12.65 -6.80 4.67
C LYS A 216 14.02 -6.20 4.82
N THR A 217 14.84 -6.82 5.66
CA THR A 217 16.23 -6.43 5.84
C THR A 217 17.15 -7.28 4.96
N ILE A 218 18.06 -6.62 4.25
CA ILE A 218 19.12 -7.24 3.45
C ILE A 218 20.44 -6.85 4.07
N GLU A 219 21.35 -7.82 4.23
CA GLU A 219 22.64 -7.61 4.88
C GLU A 219 23.78 -8.08 3.96
N VAL A 220 24.89 -7.35 4.01
CA VAL A 220 26.15 -7.68 3.34
C VAL A 220 27.28 -7.63 4.35
N LEU A 221 28.25 -8.52 4.16
CA LEU A 221 29.53 -8.45 4.85
C LEU A 221 30.59 -7.95 3.88
N TRP A 222 31.49 -7.12 4.37
CA TRP A 222 32.69 -6.73 3.63
C TRP A 222 33.66 -7.90 3.55
N ASP A 223 34.41 -8.01 2.46
CA ASP A 223 35.40 -9.08 2.25
C ASP A 223 36.48 -9.08 3.33
N ARG A 224 36.73 -7.91 3.93
CA ARG A 224 37.68 -7.72 5.03
C ARG A 224 37.13 -6.73 6.04
N ASN A 225 37.50 -6.93 7.31
CA ASN A 225 37.20 -5.98 8.36
C ASN A 225 37.88 -4.64 8.06
N LEU A 226 37.11 -3.55 8.16
CA LEU A 226 37.61 -2.21 7.88
C LEU A 226 38.50 -1.68 8.99
N ASP A 227 39.58 -0.99 8.62
CA ASP A 227 40.48 -0.34 9.56
C ASP A 227 39.87 0.96 10.12
N ASN A 228 40.51 1.51 11.15
CA ASN A 228 40.06 2.76 11.76
C ASN A 228 39.99 3.88 10.74
N GLY A 229 38.85 4.56 10.68
CA GLY A 229 38.63 5.63 9.72
C GLY A 229 37.17 5.94 9.50
N LYS A 230 36.93 6.99 8.70
CA LYS A 230 35.60 7.37 8.23
C LYS A 230 35.34 6.76 6.86
N TYR A 231 34.13 6.25 6.68
CA TYR A 231 33.68 5.58 5.46
C TYR A 231 32.28 6.09 5.09
N ILE A 232 31.92 5.86 3.83
CA ILE A 232 30.57 6.09 3.32
C ILE A 232 30.09 4.76 2.74
N VAL A 233 28.90 4.31 3.11
CA VAL A 233 28.17 3.30 2.34
C VAL A 233 27.11 4.02 1.50
N GLU A 234 27.18 3.85 0.20
CA GLU A 234 26.14 4.26 -0.73
C GLU A 234 25.31 3.03 -1.06
N THR A 235 24.03 3.08 -0.74
CA THR A 235 23.09 1.99 -1.01
C THR A 235 22.05 2.45 -2.03
N LYS A 236 21.79 1.62 -3.04
CA LYS A 236 20.80 1.88 -4.08
C LYS A 236 19.89 0.68 -4.27
N ILE A 237 18.60 0.92 -4.44
CA ILE A 237 17.68 -0.04 -5.05
C ILE A 237 17.69 0.24 -6.55
N VAL A 238 18.09 -0.74 -7.34
CA VAL A 238 18.27 -0.65 -8.78
C VAL A 238 17.26 -1.56 -9.48
N GLY A 239 16.38 -0.96 -10.27
CA GLY A 239 15.38 -1.68 -11.04
C GLY A 239 15.97 -2.47 -12.21
N LYS A 240 15.12 -3.28 -12.87
CA LYS A 240 15.52 -4.14 -13.99
C LYS A 240 16.04 -3.40 -15.21
N LYS A 241 15.67 -2.13 -15.40
CA LYS A 241 16.14 -1.28 -16.51
C LYS A 241 17.33 -0.41 -16.09
N ASN A 242 18.00 -0.78 -14.98
CA ASN A 242 19.09 -0.03 -14.35
C ASN A 242 18.71 1.40 -13.91
N GLU A 243 17.42 1.65 -13.72
CA GLU A 243 16.91 2.84 -13.06
C GLU A 243 17.16 2.77 -11.55
N ILE A 244 17.51 3.91 -10.95
CA ILE A 244 17.61 4.01 -9.49
C ILE A 244 16.20 4.25 -8.96
N ILE A 245 15.66 3.28 -8.24
CA ILE A 245 14.36 3.38 -7.57
C ILE A 245 14.50 4.25 -6.31
N ASP A 246 15.50 3.94 -5.49
CA ASP A 246 15.83 4.73 -4.30
C ASP A 246 17.33 4.68 -3.99
N ARG A 247 17.83 5.68 -3.28
CA ARG A 247 19.23 5.80 -2.87
C ARG A 247 19.34 6.38 -1.47
N TYR A 248 20.24 5.79 -0.69
CA TYR A 248 20.60 6.29 0.62
C TYR A 248 22.12 6.23 0.84
N ASP A 249 22.71 7.33 1.29
CA ASP A 249 24.14 7.40 1.61
C ASP A 249 24.31 7.56 3.13
N LYS A 250 25.16 6.73 3.74
CA LYS A 250 25.44 6.80 5.19
C LYS A 250 26.93 6.93 5.45
N VAL A 251 27.30 7.96 6.20
CA VAL A 251 28.66 8.12 6.74
C VAL A 251 28.77 7.40 8.08
N PHE A 252 29.84 6.63 8.29
CA PHE A 252 30.13 5.96 9.56
C PHE A 252 31.63 5.97 9.88
N GLU A 253 31.97 5.80 11.16
CA GLU A 253 33.35 5.78 11.64
C GLU A 253 33.64 4.44 12.33
N VAL A 254 34.73 3.79 11.93
CA VAL A 254 35.21 2.56 12.55
C VAL A 254 36.26 2.91 13.59
N LYS A 255 36.03 2.47 14.83
CA LYS A 255 36.98 2.60 15.95
C LYS A 255 37.24 1.22 16.54
N ARG A 256 38.36 0.60 16.19
CA ARG A 256 38.89 -0.57 16.88
C ARG A 256 39.59 -0.10 18.14
N THR A 257 39.03 -0.47 19.29
CA THR A 257 39.76 -0.43 20.55
C THR A 257 40.82 -1.52 20.50
N VAL A 258 42.08 -1.14 20.31
CA VAL A 258 43.18 -2.08 20.51
C VAL A 258 43.23 -2.37 22.00
N VAL A 259 42.67 -3.50 22.42
CA VAL A 259 42.97 -4.04 23.74
C VAL A 259 44.40 -4.52 23.64
N ASN A 260 45.33 -3.71 24.15
CA ASN A 260 46.69 -4.14 24.40
C ASN A 260 46.60 -5.20 25.50
N THR A 261 46.37 -6.46 25.14
CA THR A 261 46.76 -7.56 26.00
C THR A 261 48.27 -7.64 25.91
N SER A 262 48.96 -6.83 26.73
CA SER A 262 50.33 -7.12 27.10
C SER A 262 50.31 -8.48 27.78
N VAL A 263 50.55 -9.55 27.01
CA VAL A 263 50.92 -10.85 27.57
C VAL A 263 52.33 -10.66 28.10
N THR A 264 52.43 -10.13 29.31
CA THR A 264 53.58 -10.43 30.15
C THR A 264 53.42 -11.89 30.53
N ALA A 265 54.23 -12.75 29.90
CA ALA A 265 54.37 -14.14 30.31
C ALA A 265 55.02 -14.16 31.70
N GLU A 266 54.21 -14.06 32.74
CA GLU A 266 54.59 -14.46 34.10
C GLU A 266 53.84 -15.73 34.45
N SER A 267 54.57 -16.83 34.35
CA SER A 267 54.22 -18.11 34.95
C SER A 267 54.09 -17.91 36.46
N THR A 268 52.88 -17.91 37.00
CA THR A 268 52.63 -18.45 38.34
C THR A 268 51.19 -18.94 38.48
N THR A 269 51.11 -20.16 39.01
CA THR A 269 49.97 -20.89 39.53
C THR A 269 49.06 -20.04 40.43
N ASP A 270 47.78 -19.87 40.07
CA ASP A 270 46.67 -20.14 41.00
C ASP A 270 45.32 -20.09 40.27
N VAL A 271 44.62 -21.23 40.20
CA VAL A 271 43.27 -21.32 39.64
C VAL A 271 42.29 -20.82 40.71
N LYS A 272 42.11 -19.50 40.76
CA LYS A 272 41.02 -18.89 41.52
C LYS A 272 39.72 -18.97 40.71
N LYS A 273 38.88 -19.93 41.09
CA LYS A 273 37.51 -20.13 40.60
C LYS A 273 36.74 -18.80 40.50
N MET A 274 36.33 -18.41 39.29
CA MET A 274 35.23 -17.46 39.07
C MET A 274 33.90 -18.22 39.07
N PRO A 275 32.90 -17.78 39.87
CA PRO A 275 31.58 -18.39 39.87
C PRO A 275 30.79 -17.87 38.66
N GLY A 276 30.23 -18.75 37.83
CA GLY A 276 29.27 -18.27 36.81
C GLY A 276 28.96 -19.14 35.59
N PHE A 277 29.66 -20.25 35.31
CA PHE A 277 29.32 -21.10 34.16
C PHE A 277 29.29 -22.59 34.53
N GLN A 278 28.22 -23.02 35.22
CA GLN A 278 27.87 -24.43 35.41
C GLN A 278 26.77 -24.86 34.42
N GLY A 279 27.01 -24.68 33.12
CA GLY A 279 25.98 -24.91 32.10
C GLY A 279 26.32 -25.91 31.00
N ILE A 280 27.57 -26.40 30.90
CA ILE A 280 28.01 -27.17 29.73
C ILE A 280 28.02 -28.69 29.98
N GLU A 281 28.00 -29.15 31.23
CA GLU A 281 28.06 -30.60 31.53
C GLU A 281 26.72 -31.34 31.33
N ILE A 282 25.58 -30.64 31.37
CA ILE A 282 24.25 -31.27 31.22
C ILE A 282 23.99 -31.69 29.76
N ILE A 283 24.52 -30.95 28.78
CA ILE A 283 24.29 -31.22 27.35
C ILE A 283 25.01 -32.51 26.92
N ALA A 284 26.22 -32.78 27.45
CA ALA A 284 26.97 -34.00 27.14
C ALA A 284 26.26 -35.27 27.66
N LEU A 285 25.59 -35.18 28.82
CA LEU A 285 24.90 -36.30 29.44
C LEU A 285 23.59 -36.66 28.70
N ILE A 286 22.87 -35.65 28.17
CA ILE A 286 21.67 -35.85 27.35
C ILE A 286 22.03 -36.46 25.99
N LEU A 287 23.12 -36.01 25.35
CA LEU A 287 23.61 -36.58 24.09
C LEU A 287 24.02 -38.04 24.24
N ALA A 288 24.76 -38.38 25.30
CA ALA A 288 25.17 -39.77 25.58
C ALA A 288 23.99 -40.72 25.84
N LEU A 289 22.95 -40.26 26.52
CA LEU A 289 21.73 -41.04 26.77
C LEU A 289 20.88 -41.26 25.50
N SER A 290 20.85 -40.27 24.60
CA SER A 290 20.10 -40.38 23.33
C SER A 290 20.73 -41.39 22.35
N LEU A 291 22.06 -41.45 22.30
CA LEU A 291 22.80 -42.40 21.45
C LEU A 291 22.69 -43.84 21.97
N ARG A 292 22.62 -44.05 23.29
CA ARG A 292 22.49 -45.38 23.89
C ARG A 292 21.10 -46.03 23.66
N ARG A 293 20.04 -45.23 23.49
CA ARG A 293 18.70 -45.73 23.14
C ARG A 293 18.55 -46.12 21.66
N ARG A 294 19.45 -45.66 20.78
CA ARG A 294 19.38 -45.95 19.34
C ARG A 294 20.19 -47.18 18.91
N LEU A 295 20.95 -47.76 19.85
CA LEU A 295 21.81 -48.93 19.66
C LEU A 295 21.33 -50.18 20.43
N ARG A 296 20.08 -50.19 20.89
CA ARG A 296 19.39 -51.37 21.43
C ARG A 296 18.12 -51.63 20.64
#